data_AF-A0A357N3L8-F1
#
_entry.id   AF-A0A357N3L8-F1
#
_cell.length_a   1.000
_cell.length_b   1.000
_cell.length_c   1.000
_cell.angle_alpha   90.00
_cell.angle_beta   90.00
_cell.angle_gamma   90.00
#
_symmetry.space_group_name_H-M   'P 1'
#
loop_
_entity.id
_entity.type
_entity.pdbx_description
1 polymer ?
#
loop_
_entity_poly.entity_id
_entity_poly.type
_entity_poly.pdbx_seq_one_letter_code
_entity_poly.pdbx_strand_id
1 'polypeptide(L)'
;MNASPILERADTFCRRFSLQLPILLAPMAGACPVPLSAALANAGSMGAMGAVLSPAADIGRWMDDFRAASAGPAQVNLWLPDPAPVRDVTAEATSRAFLAQWGPDVPASAADATPADFDEQFAALLAARPAVASTIMGV
;
A
#
# COMPACT_ATOMS: atom_id res chain seq x y z
N MET A 1 36.48 12.65 -2.02
CA MET A 1 35.27 13.26 -2.58
C MET A 1 34.20 13.17 -1.50
N ASN A 2 33.66 14.28 -1.01
CA ASN A 2 32.53 14.22 -0.08
C ASN A 2 31.31 13.69 -0.83
N ALA A 3 30.64 12.69 -0.26
CA ALA A 3 29.39 12.20 -0.81
C ALA A 3 28.37 13.34 -0.83
N SER A 4 27.53 13.41 -1.87
CA SER A 4 26.40 14.34 -1.89
C SER A 4 25.48 14.06 -0.69
N PRO A 5 24.85 15.08 -0.08
CA PRO A 5 23.87 14.88 0.99
C PRO A 5 22.76 13.88 0.65
N ILE A 6 22.43 13.74 -0.63
CA ILE A 6 21.45 12.73 -1.12
C ILE A 6 21.99 11.31 -0.93
N LEU A 7 23.25 11.08 -1.27
CA LEU A 7 23.91 9.78 -1.13
C LEU A 7 24.09 9.41 0.35
N GLU A 8 24.39 10.38 1.21
CA GLU A 8 24.48 10.16 2.66
C GLU A 8 23.13 9.77 3.28
N ARG A 9 22.03 10.40 2.85
CA ARG A 9 20.67 10.02 3.26
C ARG A 9 20.30 8.61 2.78
N ALA A 10 20.62 8.29 1.54
CA ALA A 10 20.38 6.96 0.97
C ALA A 10 21.17 5.87 1.71
N ASP A 11 22.47 6.10 1.99
CA ASP A 11 23.31 5.18 2.75
C ASP A 11 22.81 4.99 4.19
N THR A 12 22.41 6.09 4.85
CA THR A 12 21.83 6.04 6.19
C THR A 12 20.55 5.20 6.21
N PHE A 13 19.67 5.36 5.22
CA PHE A 13 18.46 4.56 5.09
C PHE A 13 18.78 3.08 4.86
N CYS A 14 19.70 2.78 3.94
CA CYS A 14 20.12 1.41 3.64
C CYS A 14 20.70 0.73 4.89
N ARG A 15 21.59 1.40 5.62
CA ARG A 15 22.14 0.90 6.88
C ARG A 15 21.07 0.68 7.95
N ARG A 16 20.11 1.60 8.08
CA ARG A 16 19.03 1.51 9.08
C ARG A 16 18.17 0.27 8.91
N PHE A 17 17.90 -0.12 7.66
CA PHE A 17 17.02 -1.23 7.29
C PHE A 17 17.75 -2.43 6.67
N SER A 18 19.08 -2.47 6.75
CA SER A 18 19.92 -3.55 6.22
C SER A 18 19.73 -3.83 4.72
N LEU A 19 19.56 -2.77 3.93
CA LEU A 19 19.49 -2.84 2.46
C LEU A 19 20.89 -2.78 1.86
N GLN A 20 21.06 -3.43 0.71
CA GLN A 20 22.28 -3.38 -0.11
C GLN A 20 22.13 -2.39 -1.27
N LEU A 21 20.90 -2.12 -1.70
CA LEU A 21 20.58 -1.25 -2.82
C LEU A 21 19.65 -0.11 -2.37
N PRO A 22 19.89 1.15 -2.76
CA PRO A 22 18.99 2.28 -2.52
C PRO A 22 17.82 2.29 -3.53
N ILE A 23 17.26 1.13 -3.80
CA ILE A 23 16.14 0.91 -4.72
C ILE A 23 15.05 0.24 -3.90
N LEU A 24 13.82 0.77 -3.96
CA LEU A 24 12.68 0.23 -3.24
C LEU A 24 11.59 -0.18 -4.22
N LEU A 25 10.97 -1.32 -3.97
CA LEU A 25 9.72 -1.68 -4.63
C LEU A 25 8.61 -0.74 -4.14
N ALA A 26 7.85 -0.16 -5.07
CA ALA A 26 6.69 0.64 -4.74
C ALA A 26 5.55 -0.27 -4.21
N PRO A 27 4.90 0.08 -3.09
CA PRO A 27 3.76 -0.67 -2.58
C PRO A 27 2.51 -0.35 -3.42
N MET A 28 2.28 -1.15 -4.46
CA MET A 28 1.15 -0.96 -5.39
C MET A 28 -0.07 -1.76 -4.92
N ALA A 29 -1.13 -1.06 -4.52
CA ALA A 29 -2.38 -1.70 -4.13
C ALA A 29 -2.99 -2.51 -5.29
N GLY A 30 -3.45 -3.72 -5.00
CA GLY A 30 -3.93 -4.67 -6.02
C GLY A 30 -2.83 -5.34 -6.87
N ALA A 31 -1.56 -4.96 -6.70
CA ALA A 31 -0.43 -5.46 -7.49
C ALA A 31 0.84 -5.67 -6.64
N CYS A 32 0.70 -6.30 -5.47
CA CYS A 32 1.82 -6.60 -4.56
C CYS A 32 1.98 -8.11 -4.28
N PRO A 33 2.20 -8.97 -5.29
CA PRO A 33 2.37 -10.40 -5.06
C PRO A 33 3.64 -10.69 -4.24
N VAL A 34 3.52 -11.61 -3.27
CA VAL A 34 4.64 -12.01 -2.39
C VAL A 34 5.89 -12.43 -3.18
N PRO A 35 5.82 -13.23 -4.27
CA PRO A 35 7.01 -13.60 -5.03
C PRO A 35 7.81 -12.41 -5.57
N LEU A 36 7.14 -11.33 -6.00
CA LEU A 36 7.82 -10.12 -6.46
C LEU A 36 8.55 -9.44 -5.30
N SER A 37 7.87 -9.27 -4.17
CA SER A 37 8.46 -8.64 -2.98
C SER A 37 9.64 -9.44 -2.43
N ALA A 38 9.52 -10.77 -2.37
CA ALA A 38 10.59 -11.65 -1.91
C ALA A 38 11.80 -11.61 -2.85
N ALA A 39 11.59 -11.59 -4.18
CA ALA A 39 12.68 -11.48 -5.15
C ALA A 39 13.50 -10.19 -4.93
N LEU A 40 12.83 -9.05 -4.74
CA LEU A 40 13.52 -7.78 -4.48
C LEU A 40 14.21 -7.76 -3.12
N ALA A 41 13.54 -8.22 -2.06
CA ALA A 41 14.14 -8.29 -0.72
C ALA A 41 15.41 -9.17 -0.70
N ASN A 42 15.36 -10.33 -1.35
CA ASN A 42 16.50 -11.25 -1.45
C ASN A 42 17.64 -10.70 -2.33
N ALA A 43 17.33 -9.80 -3.27
CA ALA A 43 18.32 -9.06 -4.06
C ALA A 43 18.92 -7.85 -3.32
N GLY A 44 18.63 -7.67 -2.03
CA GLY A 44 19.17 -6.59 -1.20
C GLY A 44 18.34 -5.30 -1.22
N SER A 45 17.10 -5.37 -1.72
CA SER A 45 16.08 -4.32 -1.58
C SER A 45 15.12 -4.65 -0.42
N MET A 46 13.89 -4.15 -0.48
CA MET A 46 12.83 -4.32 0.50
C MET A 46 11.55 -4.77 -0.21
N GLY A 47 10.85 -5.75 0.37
CA GLY A 47 9.51 -6.14 -0.07
C GLY A 47 8.48 -5.03 0.20
N ALA A 48 7.38 -4.99 -0.54
CA ALA A 48 6.40 -3.93 -0.40
C ALA A 48 4.97 -4.42 -0.60
N MET A 49 4.11 -4.17 0.39
CA MET A 49 2.68 -4.38 0.31
C MET A 49 1.94 -3.05 0.24
N GLY A 50 1.10 -2.87 -0.79
CA GLY A 50 0.10 -1.80 -0.81
C GLY A 50 -1.23 -2.34 -0.29
N ALA A 51 -1.62 -1.98 0.93
CA ALA A 51 -2.79 -2.57 1.60
C ALA A 51 -4.10 -1.80 1.38
N VAL A 52 -4.09 -0.71 0.60
CA VAL A 52 -5.26 0.19 0.39
C VAL A 52 -6.56 -0.56 0.06
N LEU A 53 -6.47 -1.62 -0.74
CA LEU A 53 -7.62 -2.44 -1.18
C LEU A 53 -7.78 -3.74 -0.37
N SER A 54 -6.94 -3.98 0.62
CA SER A 54 -6.84 -5.24 1.36
C SER A 54 -7.65 -5.20 2.65
N PRO A 55 -8.45 -6.23 2.96
CA PRO A 55 -8.96 -6.43 4.31
C PRO A 55 -7.82 -6.49 5.33
N ALA A 56 -8.07 -6.11 6.59
CA ALA A 56 -7.02 -6.09 7.62
C ALA A 56 -6.32 -7.46 7.82
N ALA A 57 -7.08 -8.56 7.75
CA ALA A 57 -6.54 -9.92 7.87
C ALA A 57 -5.53 -10.27 6.76
N ASP A 58 -5.61 -9.63 5.60
CA ASP A 58 -4.72 -9.89 4.48
C ASP A 58 -3.32 -9.32 4.72
N ILE A 59 -3.19 -8.28 5.55
CA ILE A 59 -1.89 -7.72 5.96
C ILE A 59 -1.08 -8.76 6.73
N GLY A 60 -1.71 -9.42 7.70
CA GLY A 60 -1.07 -10.48 8.48
C GLY A 60 -0.67 -11.66 7.59
N ARG A 61 -1.60 -12.17 6.78
CA ARG A 61 -1.35 -13.27 5.85
C ARG A 61 -0.21 -12.97 4.88
N TRP A 62 -0.23 -11.79 4.27
CA TRP A 62 0.82 -11.38 3.33
C TRP A 62 2.20 -11.31 4.00
N MET A 63 2.27 -10.80 5.24
CA MET A 63 3.52 -10.72 6.00
C MET A 63 4.04 -12.10 6.42
N ASP A 64 3.17 -13.03 6.77
CA ASP A 64 3.54 -14.41 7.08
C ASP A 64 4.07 -15.13 5.83
N ASP A 65 3.37 -15.01 4.70
CA ASP A 65 3.78 -15.57 3.42
C ASP A 65 5.11 -14.97 2.95
N PHE A 66 5.29 -13.65 3.09
CA PHE A 66 6.55 -12.98 2.76
C PHE A 66 7.71 -13.46 3.62
N ARG A 67 7.50 -13.63 4.94
CA ARG A 67 8.53 -14.15 5.86
C ARG A 67 8.90 -15.60 5.58
N ALA A 68 7.97 -16.40 5.06
CA ALA A 68 8.26 -17.75 4.61
C ALA A 68 9.15 -17.77 3.35
N ALA A 69 9.07 -16.73 2.50
CA ALA A 69 9.80 -16.65 1.24
C ALA A 69 11.09 -15.79 1.28
N SER A 70 11.26 -14.96 2.31
CA SER A 70 12.38 -14.00 2.41
C SER A 70 12.71 -13.68 3.88
N ALA A 71 14.00 -13.58 4.17
CA ALA A 71 14.50 -13.06 5.44
C ALA A 71 14.80 -11.54 5.39
N GLY A 72 14.65 -10.91 4.22
CA GLY A 72 14.85 -9.47 4.03
C GLY A 72 13.70 -8.62 4.59
N PRO A 73 13.88 -7.30 4.67
CA PRO A 73 12.86 -6.39 5.21
C PRO A 73 11.67 -6.24 4.25
N ALA A 74 10.52 -5.89 4.82
CA ALA A 74 9.34 -5.46 4.06
C ALA A 74 8.74 -4.17 4.63
N GLN A 75 8.13 -3.39 3.74
CA GLN A 75 7.23 -2.30 4.10
C GLN A 75 5.77 -2.67 3.86
N VAL A 76 4.88 -2.13 4.68
CA VAL A 76 3.43 -2.16 4.46
C VAL A 76 2.94 -0.72 4.38
N ASN A 77 2.21 -0.41 3.31
CA ASN A 77 1.66 0.91 3.03
C ASN A 77 0.14 0.94 3.24
N LEU A 78 -0.33 1.90 4.04
CA LEU A 78 -1.75 2.17 4.25
C LEU A 78 -2.16 3.48 3.59
N TRP A 79 -3.44 3.61 3.25
CA TRP A 79 -4.02 4.91 2.89
C TRP A 79 -4.62 5.55 4.14
N LEU A 80 -4.18 6.77 4.47
CA LEU A 80 -4.78 7.54 5.55
C LEU A 80 -6.04 8.24 5.00
N PRO A 81 -7.24 7.96 5.54
CA PRO A 81 -8.48 8.45 4.96
C PRO A 81 -8.66 9.95 5.20
N ASP A 82 -9.12 10.65 4.16
CA ASP A 82 -9.69 11.99 4.28
C ASP A 82 -11.08 11.94 4.96
N PRO A 83 -11.63 13.07 5.41
CA PRO A 83 -13.03 13.14 5.83
C PRO A 83 -13.98 12.57 4.77
N ALA A 84 -15.08 11.96 5.22
CA ALA A 84 -16.06 11.37 4.33
C ALA A 84 -16.53 12.38 3.27
N PRO A 85 -16.57 12.00 1.98
CA PRO A 85 -16.96 12.92 0.92
C PRO A 85 -18.44 13.32 1.07
N VAL A 86 -18.75 14.58 0.76
CA VAL A 86 -20.13 15.06 0.67
C VAL A 86 -20.72 14.61 -0.66
N ARG A 87 -21.82 13.86 -0.63
CA ARG A 87 -22.48 13.34 -1.84
C ARG A 87 -23.25 14.43 -2.59
N ASP A 88 -23.15 14.41 -3.91
CA ASP A 88 -23.96 15.21 -4.83
C ASP A 88 -24.75 14.27 -5.74
N VAL A 89 -26.03 14.10 -5.42
CA VAL A 89 -26.94 13.19 -6.13
C VAL A 89 -27.10 13.57 -7.60
N THR A 90 -27.02 14.86 -7.93
CA THR A 90 -27.18 15.34 -9.32
C THR A 90 -25.93 15.03 -10.15
N ALA A 91 -24.74 15.29 -9.58
CA ALA A 91 -23.48 14.93 -10.21
C ALA A 91 -23.37 13.41 -10.39
N GLU A 92 -23.71 12.63 -9.35
CA GLU A 92 -23.72 11.17 -9.41
C GLU A 92 -24.69 10.64 -10.48
N ALA A 93 -25.89 11.21 -10.61
CA ALA A 93 -26.84 10.83 -11.65
C ALA A 93 -26.28 11.10 -13.06
N THR A 94 -25.57 12.21 -13.23
CA THR A 94 -24.90 12.56 -14.49
C THR A 94 -23.80 11.55 -14.82
N SER A 95 -22.96 11.17 -13.84
CA SER A 95 -21.94 10.14 -14.02
C SER A 95 -22.53 8.77 -14.36
N ARG A 96 -23.62 8.35 -13.70
CA ARG A 96 -24.30 7.08 -14.01
C ARG A 96 -24.88 7.07 -15.42
N ALA A 97 -25.55 8.14 -15.84
CA ALA A 97 -26.08 8.27 -17.20
C ALA A 97 -24.98 8.25 -18.27
N PHE A 98 -23.82 8.83 -17.98
CA PHE A 98 -22.65 8.75 -18.86
C PHE A 98 -22.10 7.32 -18.95
N LEU A 99 -21.90 6.64 -17.83
CA LEU A 99 -21.38 5.26 -17.80
C LEU A 99 -22.30 4.25 -18.49
N ALA A 100 -23.62 4.42 -18.37
CA ALA A 100 -24.62 3.58 -19.05
C ALA A 100 -24.55 3.64 -20.59
N GLN A 101 -23.82 4.60 -21.18
CA GLN A 101 -23.57 4.61 -22.62
C GLN A 101 -22.59 3.50 -23.07
N TRP A 102 -21.79 2.99 -22.13
CA TRP A 102 -20.73 2.01 -22.38
C TRP A 102 -21.01 0.64 -21.75
N GLY A 103 -22.13 0.49 -21.05
CA GLY A 103 -22.44 -0.69 -20.25
C GLY A 103 -23.90 -0.71 -19.79
N PRO A 104 -24.25 -1.60 -18.85
CA PRO A 104 -25.59 -1.64 -18.29
C PRO A 104 -25.88 -0.40 -17.43
N ASP A 105 -27.16 -0.21 -17.09
CA ASP A 105 -27.59 0.81 -16.14
C ASP A 105 -26.85 0.65 -14.80
N VAL A 106 -26.29 1.76 -14.31
CA VAL A 106 -25.59 1.81 -13.02
C VAL A 106 -26.60 2.18 -11.92
N PRO A 107 -26.77 1.35 -10.88
CA PRO A 107 -27.68 1.67 -9.77
C PRO A 107 -27.12 2.79 -8.90
N ALA A 108 -28.01 3.56 -8.25
CA ALA A 108 -27.60 4.64 -7.35
C ALA A 108 -26.75 4.15 -6.16
N SER A 109 -26.95 2.89 -5.73
CA SER A 109 -26.18 2.25 -4.66
C SER A 109 -24.76 1.85 -5.04
N ALA A 110 -24.37 1.93 -6.32
CA ALA A 110 -23.00 1.62 -6.75
C ALA A 110 -21.95 2.56 -6.12
N ALA A 111 -22.37 3.74 -5.67
CA ALA A 111 -21.52 4.71 -4.98
C ALA A 111 -21.44 4.49 -3.45
N ASP A 112 -22.09 3.45 -2.91
CA ASP A 112 -22.09 3.18 -1.47
C ASP A 112 -20.86 2.36 -1.01
N ALA A 113 -19.98 1.96 -1.95
CA ALA A 113 -18.77 1.24 -1.63
C ALA A 113 -17.84 2.09 -0.76
N THR A 114 -17.49 1.59 0.43
CA THR A 114 -16.55 2.24 1.34
C THR A 114 -15.15 1.64 1.21
N PRO A 115 -14.10 2.42 1.50
CA PRO A 115 -12.76 1.89 1.71
C PRO A 115 -12.71 0.86 2.84
N ALA A 116 -11.59 0.13 2.92
CA ALA A 116 -11.29 -0.69 4.09
C ALA A 116 -11.20 0.17 5.35
N ASP A 117 -11.55 -0.41 6.50
CA ASP A 117 -11.45 0.27 7.80
C ASP A 117 -9.97 0.53 8.15
N PHE A 118 -9.61 1.80 8.31
CA PHE A 118 -8.25 2.21 8.58
C PHE A 118 -7.76 1.75 9.97
N ASP A 119 -8.60 1.81 11.00
CA ASP A 119 -8.19 1.47 12.36
C ASP A 119 -7.92 -0.03 12.47
N GLU A 120 -8.74 -0.87 11.80
CA GLU A 120 -8.48 -2.30 11.69
C GLU A 120 -7.19 -2.60 10.90
N GLN A 121 -6.98 -1.93 9.76
CA GLN A 121 -5.75 -2.08 8.98
C GLN A 121 -4.51 -1.66 9.76
N PHE A 122 -4.60 -0.55 10.51
CA PHE A 122 -3.51 -0.05 11.32
C PHE A 122 -3.19 -1.01 12.48
N ALA A 123 -4.20 -1.53 13.16
CA ALA A 123 -4.03 -2.56 14.18
C ALA A 123 -3.36 -3.83 13.61
N ALA A 124 -3.78 -4.28 12.42
CA ALA A 124 -3.16 -5.42 11.74
C ALA A 124 -1.70 -5.14 11.32
N LEU A 125 -1.40 -3.94 10.84
CA LEU A 125 -0.03 -3.51 10.53
C LEU A 125 0.86 -3.55 11.78
N LEU A 126 0.37 -3.04 12.92
CA LEU A 126 1.09 -3.06 14.19
C LEU A 126 1.37 -4.49 14.65
N ALA A 127 0.38 -5.38 14.55
CA ALA A 127 0.53 -6.79 14.89
C ALA A 127 1.53 -7.50 13.96
N ALA A 128 1.48 -7.19 12.67
CA ALA A 128 2.36 -7.76 11.65
C ALA A 128 3.83 -7.35 11.82
N ARG A 129 4.11 -6.16 12.37
CA ARG A 129 5.47 -5.63 12.62
C ARG A 129 6.36 -5.68 11.37
N PRO A 130 6.01 -4.96 10.28
CA PRO A 130 6.92 -4.79 9.15
C PRO A 130 8.16 -4.00 9.57
N ALA A 131 9.21 -4.04 8.74
CA ALA A 131 10.41 -3.22 8.98
C ALA A 131 10.10 -1.72 8.84
N VAL A 132 9.18 -1.38 7.93
CA VAL A 132 8.71 -0.02 7.68
C VAL A 132 7.19 0.01 7.56
N ALA A 133 6.57 0.97 8.24
CA ALA A 133 5.21 1.39 7.97
C ALA A 133 5.27 2.64 7.09
N SER A 134 4.48 2.69 6.02
CA SER A 134 4.35 3.88 5.18
C SER A 134 2.89 4.23 4.95
N THR A 135 2.64 5.49 4.60
CA THR A 135 1.29 6.01 4.36
C THR A 135 1.24 6.78 3.05
N ILE A 136 0.06 6.86 2.44
CA ILE A 136 -0.27 7.80 1.37
C ILE A 136 -1.39 8.73 1.83
N MET A 137 -1.43 9.94 1.26
CA MET A 137 -2.39 11.03 1.59
C MET A 137 -2.28 11.61 3.02
N GLY A 138 -1.23 11.28 3.77
CA GLY A 138 -0.96 11.86 5.08
C GLY A 138 0.26 11.22 5.73
N VAL A 139 0.72 11.80 6.84
CA VAL A 139 1.89 11.37 7.63
C VAL A 139 1.54 11.45 9.11
#